data_AF-A0A6A6XWE6-F1
#
_entry.id   AF-A0A6A6XWE6-F1
#
_cell.length_a   1.000
_cell.length_b   1.000
_cell.length_c   1.000
_cell.angle_alpha   90.00
_cell.angle_beta   90.00
_cell.angle_gamma   90.00
#
_symmetry.space_group_name_H-M   'P 1'
#
loop_
_entity.id
_entity.type
_entity.pdbx_description
1 polymer ?
#
loop_
_entity_poly.entity_id
_entity_poly.type
_entity_poly.pdbx_seq_one_letter_code
_entity_poly.pdbx_strand_id
1 'polypeptide(L)'
;MSGSVTFQKIPENELTEDMVKQTADLFSSAYGVWGAHAQEKVGKFCNEENMGRRVKMSPNILREQSLPKEGRNVLVRALVGEELVGHAFATRWKYEEYQVCWVTQLCVKPDHRRCGMATHMLLKLKEGEQDRAFGILSSHPAAIMAALRAFGNGLENMNFDMARTHAHAIMTCSPVNYVKAATLKADFFGNDIQDGNVWCAFTNFWVDHKEPLGVLKNLNENGIHWPLGELPDGCEYLVIVEGTTGQDHGD
;
A
#
# COMPACT_ATOMS: atom_id res chain seq x y z
N MET A 1 15.80 -24.59 8.58
CA MET A 1 15.28 -24.34 9.94
C MET A 1 14.40 -23.12 9.85
N SER A 2 13.09 -23.26 10.05
CA SER A 2 12.16 -22.12 10.01
C SER A 2 12.18 -21.45 11.39
N GLY A 3 12.80 -20.27 11.48
CA GLY A 3 12.69 -19.45 12.68
C GLY A 3 11.27 -18.91 12.83
N SER A 4 10.79 -18.78 14.06
CA SER A 4 9.49 -18.14 14.33
C SER A 4 9.54 -16.68 13.86
N VAL A 5 8.46 -16.24 13.21
CA VAL A 5 8.29 -14.85 12.79
C VAL A 5 7.81 -14.02 13.97
N THR A 6 8.44 -12.88 14.21
CA THR A 6 8.02 -11.90 15.23
C THR A 6 7.61 -10.59 14.55
N PHE A 7 6.51 -9.98 15.02
CA PHE A 7 6.05 -8.69 14.54
C PHE A 7 6.23 -7.61 15.60
N GLN A 8 6.78 -6.46 15.21
CA GLN A 8 7.01 -5.32 16.11
C GLN A 8 6.32 -4.07 15.55
N LYS A 9 5.48 -3.42 16.35
CA LYS A 9 4.88 -2.10 16.06
C LYS A 9 5.69 -1.03 16.79
N ILE A 10 6.26 -0.11 16.03
CA ILE A 10 7.23 0.89 16.50
C ILE A 10 6.68 2.29 16.16
N PRO A 11 6.37 3.12 17.16
CA PRO A 11 5.96 4.49 16.92
C PRO A 11 7.15 5.34 16.44
N GLU A 12 6.86 6.46 15.77
CA GLU A 12 7.89 7.32 15.16
C GLU A 12 9.00 7.76 16.12
N ASN A 13 8.67 8.08 17.37
CA ASN A 13 9.63 8.51 18.39
C ASN A 13 10.61 7.41 18.84
N GLU A 14 10.33 6.15 18.51
CA GLU A 14 11.19 4.99 18.79
C GLU A 14 11.91 4.49 17.53
N LEU A 15 11.69 5.13 16.37
CA LEU A 15 12.41 4.79 15.15
C LEU A 15 13.88 5.14 15.27
N THR A 16 14.72 4.14 15.05
CA THR A 16 16.18 4.33 14.97
C THR A 16 16.63 4.50 13.51
N GLU A 17 17.78 5.14 13.32
CA GLU A 17 18.42 5.25 12.01
C GLU A 17 18.68 3.87 11.38
N ASP A 18 19.05 2.88 12.20
CA ASP A 18 19.28 1.51 11.73
C ASP A 18 18.00 0.87 11.20
N MET A 19 16.86 1.04 11.88
CA MET A 19 15.57 0.53 11.39
C MET A 19 15.21 1.15 10.03
N VAL A 20 15.40 2.46 9.87
CA VAL A 20 15.13 3.15 8.59
C VAL A 20 16.09 2.68 7.50
N LYS A 21 17.37 2.44 7.84
CA LYS A 21 18.34 1.90 6.90
C LYS A 21 17.96 0.48 6.45
N GLN A 22 17.58 -0.38 7.38
CA GLN A 22 17.17 -1.75 7.06
C GLN A 22 15.92 -1.80 6.17
N THR A 23 14.93 -0.93 6.42
CA THR A 23 13.72 -0.86 5.58
C THR A 23 14.03 -0.32 4.18
N ALA A 24 14.92 0.67 4.07
CA ALA A 24 15.39 1.21 2.79
C ALA A 24 16.18 0.14 1.98
N ASP A 25 17.06 -0.62 2.65
CA ASP A 25 17.82 -1.72 2.05
C ASP A 25 16.89 -2.85 1.58
N LEU A 26 15.89 -3.21 2.39
CA LEU A 26 14.87 -4.19 2.00
C LEU A 26 14.04 -3.72 0.82
N PHE A 27 13.52 -2.49 0.85
CA PHE A 27 12.78 -1.91 -0.28
C PHE A 27 13.61 -1.97 -1.57
N SER A 28 14.86 -1.52 -1.49
CA SER A 28 15.80 -1.46 -2.60
C SER A 28 16.18 -2.82 -3.19
N SER A 29 15.99 -3.91 -2.45
CA SER A 29 16.30 -5.27 -2.87
C SER A 29 15.06 -6.07 -3.30
N ALA A 30 13.89 -5.78 -2.71
CA ALA A 30 12.71 -6.60 -2.86
C ALA A 30 11.55 -5.94 -3.62
N TYR A 31 11.42 -4.60 -3.67
CA TYR A 31 10.17 -3.95 -4.07
C TYR A 31 9.78 -4.18 -5.53
N GLY A 32 10.34 -3.41 -6.46
CA GLY A 32 9.92 -3.39 -7.85
C GLY A 32 11.09 -3.11 -8.79
N VAL A 33 10.86 -3.30 -10.08
CA VAL A 33 11.80 -2.98 -11.15
C VAL A 33 11.19 -1.82 -11.95
N TRP A 34 12.01 -0.92 -12.48
CA TRP A 34 11.51 0.15 -13.35
C TRP A 34 10.93 -0.41 -14.65
N GLY A 35 9.74 0.05 -15.03
CA GLY A 35 9.06 -0.34 -16.27
C GLY A 35 9.63 0.37 -17.50
N ALA A 36 9.26 -0.10 -18.70
CA ALA A 36 9.81 0.40 -19.96
C ALA A 36 9.53 1.89 -20.23
N HIS A 37 8.44 2.44 -19.67
CA HIS A 37 8.04 3.85 -19.87
C HIS A 37 8.61 4.80 -18.80
N ALA A 38 9.35 4.28 -17.81
CA ALA A 38 9.93 5.09 -16.74
C ALA A 38 10.98 6.09 -17.26
N GLN A 39 11.69 5.77 -18.36
CA GLN A 39 12.70 6.64 -18.94
C GLN A 39 12.14 7.97 -19.45
N GLU A 40 11.00 7.92 -20.14
CA GLU A 40 10.37 9.12 -20.73
C GLU A 40 9.72 10.04 -19.69
N LYS A 41 9.33 9.46 -18.54
CA LYS A 41 8.47 10.14 -17.55
C LYS A 41 9.16 10.50 -16.24
N VAL A 42 10.20 9.76 -15.84
CA VAL A 42 10.90 9.92 -14.55
C VAL A 42 12.28 10.57 -14.70
N GLY A 43 12.78 10.74 -15.94
CA GLY A 43 14.00 11.48 -16.25
C GLY A 43 15.23 10.96 -15.48
N LYS A 44 15.95 11.85 -14.78
CA LYS A 44 17.25 11.57 -14.11
C LYS A 44 17.25 10.38 -13.14
N PHE A 45 16.11 9.92 -12.63
CA PHE A 45 16.02 8.80 -11.69
C PHE A 45 15.87 7.43 -12.35
N CYS A 46 15.50 7.39 -13.64
CA CYS A 46 15.46 6.19 -14.48
C CYS A 46 16.07 6.51 -15.85
N ASN A 47 17.40 6.51 -15.95
CA ASN A 47 18.11 6.55 -17.23
C ASN A 47 18.09 5.17 -17.92
N GLU A 48 18.54 5.07 -19.18
CA GLU A 48 18.62 3.78 -19.91
C GLU A 48 19.34 2.69 -19.11
N GLU A 49 20.36 3.08 -18.35
CA GLU A 49 21.14 2.16 -17.51
C GLU A 49 20.33 1.55 -16.35
N ASN A 50 19.25 2.20 -15.91
CA ASN A 50 18.42 1.78 -14.78
C ASN A 50 17.13 1.05 -15.18
N MET A 51 16.81 0.98 -16.48
CA MET A 51 15.72 0.13 -16.97
C MET A 51 15.98 -1.34 -16.63
N GLY A 52 14.96 -2.04 -16.14
CA GLY A 52 15.13 -3.42 -15.69
C GLY A 52 15.91 -3.57 -14.36
N ARG A 53 16.40 -2.48 -13.76
CA ARG A 53 17.00 -2.49 -12.42
C ARG A 53 15.96 -2.25 -11.33
N ARG A 54 16.29 -2.69 -10.12
CA ARG A 54 15.46 -2.48 -8.93
C ARG A 54 15.31 -0.99 -8.62
N VAL A 55 14.09 -0.58 -8.26
CA VAL A 55 13.84 0.72 -7.66
C VAL A 55 14.66 0.83 -6.38
N LYS A 56 15.51 1.85 -6.29
CA LYS A 56 16.35 2.12 -5.12
C LYS A 56 15.76 3.25 -4.31
N MET A 57 15.87 3.12 -2.99
CA MET A 57 15.41 4.12 -2.04
C MET A 57 16.48 4.30 -0.97
N SER A 58 16.95 5.53 -0.81
CA SER A 58 17.83 5.88 0.31
C SER A 58 17.00 6.11 1.58
N PRO A 59 17.60 6.04 2.78
CA PRO A 59 16.92 6.37 4.04
C PRO A 59 16.25 7.75 4.03
N ASN A 60 16.89 8.74 3.41
CA ASN A 60 16.36 10.10 3.33
C ASN A 60 15.10 10.17 2.46
N ILE A 61 15.12 9.54 1.29
CA ILE A 61 13.95 9.47 0.40
C ILE A 61 12.84 8.65 1.05
N LEU A 62 13.17 7.57 1.77
CA LEU A 62 12.20 6.77 2.50
C LEU A 62 11.43 7.63 3.52
N ARG A 63 12.15 8.45 4.30
CA ARG A 63 11.53 9.37 5.26
C ARG A 63 10.61 10.36 4.58
N GLU A 64 11.12 11.02 3.54
CA GLU A 64 10.36 12.03 2.81
C GLU A 64 9.05 11.48 2.23
N GLN A 65 9.08 10.24 1.71
CA GLN A 65 7.91 9.64 1.05
C GLN A 65 6.98 8.88 1.99
N SER A 66 7.50 8.32 3.09
CA SER A 66 6.74 7.39 3.95
C SER A 66 6.43 7.93 5.34
N LEU A 67 7.10 9.00 5.77
CA LEU A 67 7.04 9.57 7.13
C LEU A 67 6.85 11.09 7.09
N PRO A 68 5.69 11.59 6.62
CA PRO A 68 5.42 13.02 6.60
C PRO A 68 5.38 13.60 8.02
N LYS A 69 5.86 14.84 8.18
CA LYS A 69 5.95 15.51 9.49
C LYS A 69 4.60 15.81 10.14
N GLU A 70 3.55 15.93 9.34
CA GLU A 70 2.23 16.40 9.76
C GLU A 70 1.27 15.24 10.11
N GLY A 71 1.78 14.00 10.22
CA GLY A 71 1.00 12.83 10.57
C GLY A 71 1.61 12.02 11.72
N ARG A 72 0.82 11.13 12.32
CA ARG A 72 1.30 10.16 13.31
C ARG A 72 1.81 8.93 12.58
N ASN A 73 3.12 8.81 12.49
CA ASN A 73 3.76 7.73 11.74
C ASN A 73 4.01 6.49 12.62
N VAL A 74 3.94 5.32 11.98
CA VAL A 74 4.23 4.02 12.61
C VAL A 74 4.94 3.10 11.62
N LEU A 75 5.85 2.30 12.15
CA LEU A 75 6.48 1.20 11.45
C LEU A 75 6.01 -0.11 12.07
N VAL A 76 5.63 -1.07 11.22
CA VAL A 76 5.54 -2.48 11.61
C VAL A 76 6.66 -3.24 10.91
N ARG A 77 7.42 -4.03 11.66
CA ARG A 77 8.47 -4.93 11.15
C ARG A 77 8.08 -6.38 11.35
N ALA A 78 8.38 -7.22 10.37
CA ALA A 78 8.39 -8.67 10.49
C ALA A 78 9.82 -9.18 10.51
N LEU A 79 10.17 -9.95 11.53
CA LEU A 79 11.52 -10.44 11.79
C LEU A 79 11.54 -11.97 11.85
N VAL A 80 12.57 -12.58 11.26
CA VAL A 80 12.92 -13.99 11.50
C VAL A 80 14.25 -13.99 12.22
N GLY A 81 14.24 -14.27 13.53
CA GLY A 81 15.37 -13.93 14.39
C GLY A 81 15.61 -12.43 14.40
N GLU A 82 16.80 -11.99 13.96
CA GLU A 82 17.15 -10.56 13.83
C GLU A 82 16.98 -10.03 12.40
N GLU A 83 16.65 -10.91 11.44
CA GLU A 83 16.56 -10.54 10.04
C GLU A 83 15.21 -9.88 9.70
N LEU A 84 15.25 -8.68 9.15
CA LEU A 84 14.06 -8.02 8.58
C LEU A 84 13.59 -8.75 7.32
N VAL A 85 12.40 -9.35 7.38
CA VAL A 85 11.78 -10.07 6.25
C VAL A 85 10.58 -9.35 5.64
N GLY A 86 10.06 -8.32 6.33
CA GLY A 86 9.01 -7.47 5.81
C GLY A 86 8.83 -6.22 6.67
N HIS A 87 8.25 -5.17 6.09
CA HIS A 87 7.83 -4.00 6.82
C HIS A 87 6.59 -3.34 6.22
N ALA A 88 5.89 -2.58 7.06
CA ALA A 88 4.84 -1.67 6.66
C ALA A 88 5.03 -0.33 7.37
N PHE A 89 5.11 0.76 6.60
CA PHE A 89 4.94 2.10 7.13
C PHE A 89 3.50 2.54 6.96
N ALA A 90 2.98 3.25 7.95
CA ALA A 90 1.71 3.93 7.85
C ALA A 90 1.74 5.28 8.54
N THR A 91 0.90 6.18 8.04
CA THR A 91 0.69 7.51 8.59
C THR A 91 -0.78 7.67 8.94
N ARG A 92 -1.04 8.28 10.09
CA ARG A 92 -2.38 8.66 10.50
C ARG A 92 -2.57 10.17 10.50
N TRP A 93 -3.73 10.60 10.03
CA TRP A 93 -4.18 11.99 10.11
C TRP A 93 -5.69 12.07 10.35
N LYS A 94 -6.15 13.27 10.68
CA LYS A 94 -7.57 13.55 10.82
C LYS A 94 -8.19 13.91 9.48
N TYR A 95 -9.33 13.32 9.20
CA TYR A 95 -10.26 13.73 8.16
C TYR A 95 -11.62 13.95 8.85
N GLU A 96 -12.06 15.20 8.90
CA GLU A 96 -13.18 15.62 9.77
C GLU A 96 -12.90 15.23 11.23
N GLU A 97 -13.87 14.61 11.91
CA GLU A 97 -13.73 14.10 13.28
C GLU A 97 -13.08 12.71 13.32
N TYR A 98 -12.75 12.13 12.17
CA TYR A 98 -12.31 10.74 12.06
C TYR A 98 -10.80 10.62 11.84
N GLN A 99 -10.23 9.52 12.34
CA GLN A 99 -8.85 9.16 12.07
C GLN A 99 -8.77 8.25 10.84
N VAL A 100 -7.87 8.57 9.92
CA VAL A 100 -7.50 7.74 8.78
C VAL A 100 -6.14 7.13 9.06
N CYS A 101 -5.97 5.84 8.76
CA CYS A 101 -4.67 5.18 8.70
C CYS A 101 -4.34 4.83 7.25
N TRP A 102 -3.22 5.32 6.75
CA TRP A 102 -2.80 5.07 5.38
C TRP A 102 -1.48 4.34 5.34
N VAL A 103 -1.45 3.21 4.64
CA VAL A 103 -0.23 2.46 4.39
C VAL A 103 0.59 3.20 3.34
N THR A 104 1.69 3.81 3.76
CA THR A 104 2.57 4.60 2.89
C THR A 104 3.59 3.75 2.16
N GLN A 105 3.98 2.61 2.75
CA GLN A 105 4.88 1.64 2.13
C GLN A 105 4.65 0.24 2.70
N LEU A 106 4.62 -0.78 1.85
CA LEU A 106 4.50 -2.18 2.24
C LEU A 106 5.48 -3.03 1.44
N CYS A 107 6.37 -3.76 2.11
CA CYS A 107 7.37 -4.58 1.46
C CYS A 107 7.56 -5.92 2.18
N VAL A 108 7.72 -7.00 1.42
CA VAL A 108 7.99 -8.35 1.93
C VAL A 108 9.07 -8.99 1.05
N LYS A 109 10.07 -9.61 1.67
CA LYS A 109 11.11 -10.39 0.99
C LYS A 109 10.47 -11.46 0.10
N PRO A 110 10.95 -11.68 -1.14
CA PRO A 110 10.38 -12.65 -2.07
C PRO A 110 10.15 -14.05 -1.47
N ASP A 111 11.15 -14.57 -0.74
CA ASP A 111 11.10 -15.92 -0.14
C ASP A 111 10.13 -16.02 1.06
N HIS A 112 9.59 -14.89 1.50
CA HIS A 112 8.60 -14.78 2.57
C HIS A 112 7.26 -14.21 2.06
N ARG A 113 7.05 -14.14 0.74
CA ARG A 113 5.75 -13.79 0.14
C ARG A 113 4.80 -14.97 0.19
N ARG A 114 3.50 -14.69 0.04
CA ARG A 114 2.40 -15.68 -0.02
C ARG A 114 2.20 -16.55 1.23
N CYS A 115 2.82 -16.21 2.36
CA CYS A 115 2.58 -16.83 3.67
C CYS A 115 1.81 -15.92 4.65
N GLY A 116 1.07 -14.93 4.14
CA GLY A 116 0.26 -14.01 4.96
C GLY A 116 1.04 -12.91 5.69
N MET A 117 2.35 -12.77 5.43
CA MET A 117 3.21 -11.78 6.10
C MET A 117 2.65 -10.35 6.04
N ALA A 118 2.29 -9.90 4.83
CA ALA A 118 1.71 -8.57 4.63
C ALA A 118 0.43 -8.37 5.45
N THR A 119 -0.50 -9.33 5.42
CA THR A 119 -1.76 -9.27 6.19
C THR A 119 -1.49 -9.15 7.68
N HIS A 120 -0.56 -9.93 8.24
CA HIS A 120 -0.22 -9.84 9.67
C HIS A 120 0.40 -8.49 10.05
N MET A 121 1.27 -7.93 9.21
CA MET A 121 1.81 -6.59 9.46
C MET A 121 0.72 -5.51 9.45
N LEU A 122 -0.24 -5.61 8.52
CA LEU A 122 -1.36 -4.69 8.44
C LEU A 122 -2.34 -4.86 9.61
N LEU A 123 -2.59 -6.09 10.08
CA LEU A 123 -3.36 -6.34 11.31
C LEU A 123 -2.68 -5.68 12.53
N LYS A 124 -1.35 -5.78 12.63
CA LYS A 124 -0.58 -5.08 13.67
C LYS A 124 -0.72 -3.56 13.59
N LEU A 125 -0.87 -2.97 12.40
CA LEU A 125 -1.15 -1.54 12.30
C LEU A 125 -2.48 -1.18 12.97
N LYS A 126 -3.51 -1.99 12.77
CA LYS A 126 -4.87 -1.81 13.33
C LYS A 126 -4.96 -2.05 14.84
N GLU A 127 -4.11 -2.91 15.41
CA GLU A 127 -4.14 -3.24 16.85
C GLU A 127 -4.05 -1.99 17.74
N GLY A 128 -5.02 -1.84 18.64
CA GLY A 128 -5.10 -0.76 19.62
C GLY A 128 -5.54 0.60 19.05
N GLU A 129 -6.05 0.65 17.82
CA GLU A 129 -6.41 1.89 17.14
C GLU A 129 -7.90 1.90 16.76
N GLN A 130 -8.49 3.09 16.73
CA GLN A 130 -9.89 3.33 16.35
C GLN A 130 -9.97 4.09 15.02
N ASP A 131 -9.14 3.69 14.05
CA ASP A 131 -9.13 4.26 12.72
C ASP A 131 -10.49 3.98 12.03
N ARG A 132 -11.13 5.04 11.50
CA ARG A 132 -12.41 4.95 10.78
C ARG A 132 -12.22 4.49 9.34
N ALA A 133 -11.04 4.73 8.78
CA ALA A 133 -10.68 4.37 7.43
C ALA A 133 -9.24 3.88 7.35
N PHE A 134 -9.01 2.85 6.54
CA PHE A 134 -7.69 2.30 6.22
C PHE A 134 -7.44 2.38 4.72
N GLY A 135 -6.40 3.10 4.31
CA GLY A 135 -6.11 3.36 2.90
C GLY A 135 -4.78 2.76 2.43
N ILE A 136 -4.70 2.42 1.14
CA ILE A 136 -3.47 2.09 0.43
C ILE A 136 -3.59 2.43 -1.05
N LEU A 137 -2.50 2.91 -1.65
CA LEU A 137 -2.26 2.89 -3.09
C LEU A 137 -1.19 1.83 -3.38
N SER A 138 -1.46 0.93 -4.31
CA SER A 138 -0.45 -0.03 -4.77
C SER A 138 -0.72 -0.53 -6.18
N SER A 139 0.32 -0.65 -7.00
CA SER A 139 0.24 -1.37 -8.28
C SER A 139 0.19 -2.89 -8.13
N HIS A 140 0.40 -3.43 -6.92
CA HIS A 140 0.56 -4.87 -6.71
C HIS A 140 -0.71 -5.52 -6.11
N PRO A 141 -1.39 -6.45 -6.81
CA PRO A 141 -2.62 -7.08 -6.33
C PRO A 141 -2.49 -7.78 -4.97
N ALA A 142 -1.33 -8.40 -4.69
CA ALA A 142 -1.03 -9.01 -3.40
C ALA A 142 -1.09 -8.01 -2.22
N ALA A 143 -0.65 -6.75 -2.41
CA ALA A 143 -0.73 -5.71 -1.39
C ALA A 143 -2.19 -5.29 -1.14
N ILE A 144 -2.95 -5.12 -2.22
CA ILE A 144 -4.38 -4.81 -2.17
C ILE A 144 -5.17 -5.91 -1.45
N MET A 145 -4.98 -7.18 -1.83
CA MET A 145 -5.60 -8.31 -1.15
C MET A 145 -5.19 -8.40 0.32
N ALA A 146 -3.94 -8.10 0.66
CA ALA A 146 -3.49 -8.08 2.04
C ALA A 146 -4.22 -7.00 2.86
N ALA A 147 -4.39 -5.80 2.30
CA ALA A 147 -5.12 -4.70 2.93
C ALA A 147 -6.61 -5.03 3.10
N LEU A 148 -7.26 -5.55 2.05
CA LEU A 148 -8.67 -5.96 2.10
C LEU A 148 -8.92 -7.05 3.16
N ARG A 149 -7.99 -8.00 3.32
CA ARG A 149 -8.06 -9.04 4.36
C ARG A 149 -7.77 -8.51 5.77
N ALA A 150 -6.85 -7.57 5.91
CA ALA A 150 -6.44 -7.06 7.22
C ALA A 150 -7.44 -6.03 7.78
N PHE A 151 -7.98 -5.19 6.91
CA PHE A 151 -8.81 -4.05 7.31
C PHE A 151 -10.30 -4.28 7.07
N GLY A 152 -10.67 -5.19 6.16
CA GLY A 152 -12.05 -5.48 5.79
C GLY A 152 -12.36 -6.97 5.76
N ASN A 153 -13.21 -7.37 4.80
CA ASN A 153 -13.77 -8.72 4.71
C ASN A 153 -13.23 -9.52 3.53
N GLY A 154 -12.01 -9.20 3.06
CA GLY A 154 -11.42 -9.85 1.89
C GLY A 154 -11.83 -9.22 0.56
N LEU A 155 -11.38 -9.84 -0.54
CA LEU A 155 -11.62 -9.36 -1.90
C LEU A 155 -13.06 -9.61 -2.33
N GLU A 156 -13.61 -10.75 -1.91
CA GLU A 156 -14.93 -11.27 -2.20
C GLU A 156 -16.08 -10.40 -1.64
N ASN A 157 -15.81 -9.65 -0.56
CA ASN A 157 -16.77 -8.79 0.10
C ASN A 157 -16.36 -7.32 0.00
N MET A 158 -15.63 -6.96 -1.06
CA MET A 158 -15.13 -5.60 -1.23
C MET A 158 -16.30 -4.61 -1.37
N ASN A 159 -16.35 -3.62 -0.47
CA ASN A 159 -17.26 -2.49 -0.55
C ASN A 159 -16.49 -1.23 -0.98
N PHE A 160 -17.01 -0.53 -1.98
CA PHE A 160 -16.46 0.73 -2.49
C PHE A 160 -17.06 1.97 -1.83
N ASP A 161 -18.07 1.88 -0.96
CA ASP A 161 -18.81 3.04 -0.44
C ASP A 161 -17.92 4.07 0.27
N MET A 162 -17.04 3.61 1.16
CA MET A 162 -16.07 4.48 1.84
C MET A 162 -15.19 5.22 0.82
N ALA A 163 -14.68 4.50 -0.17
CA ALA A 163 -13.81 5.07 -1.18
C ALA A 163 -14.57 6.00 -2.13
N ARG A 164 -15.81 5.65 -2.54
CA ARG A 164 -16.69 6.47 -3.38
C ARG A 164 -17.04 7.80 -2.73
N THR A 165 -17.38 7.77 -1.44
CA THR A 165 -17.82 8.96 -0.72
C THR A 165 -16.65 9.85 -0.28
N HIS A 166 -15.56 9.24 0.19
CA HIS A 166 -14.54 9.98 0.94
C HIS A 166 -13.15 10.02 0.29
N ALA A 167 -12.86 9.23 -0.76
CA ALA A 167 -11.48 9.14 -1.28
C ALA A 167 -10.90 10.49 -1.68
N HIS A 168 -11.66 11.32 -2.40
CA HIS A 168 -11.16 12.62 -2.85
C HIS A 168 -10.78 13.51 -1.67
N ALA A 169 -11.63 13.59 -0.65
CA ALA A 169 -11.40 14.41 0.52
C ALA A 169 -10.25 13.87 1.39
N ILE A 170 -10.24 12.56 1.65
CA ILE A 170 -9.18 11.87 2.42
C ILE A 170 -7.81 12.08 1.76
N MET A 171 -7.73 11.92 0.44
CA MET A 171 -6.47 12.10 -0.29
C MET A 171 -6.05 13.57 -0.30
N THR A 172 -6.96 14.51 -0.55
CA THR A 172 -6.65 15.95 -0.61
C THR A 172 -6.14 16.51 0.73
N CYS A 173 -6.64 16.01 1.86
CA CYS A 173 -6.15 16.39 3.19
C CYS A 173 -4.95 15.58 3.68
N SER A 174 -4.46 14.61 2.89
CA SER A 174 -3.35 13.76 3.29
C SER A 174 -2.06 14.55 3.51
N PRO A 175 -1.31 14.29 4.60
CA PRO A 175 0.04 14.83 4.78
C PRO A 175 1.07 14.11 3.90
N VAL A 176 0.71 13.01 3.25
CA VAL A 176 1.59 12.23 2.38
C VAL A 176 1.55 12.82 0.97
N ASN A 177 2.63 13.45 0.53
CA ASN A 177 2.67 14.22 -0.71
C ASN A 177 2.21 13.46 -1.95
N TYR A 178 2.65 12.21 -2.14
CA TYR A 178 2.26 11.44 -3.33
C TYR A 178 0.76 11.10 -3.31
N VAL A 179 0.17 10.85 -2.14
CA VAL A 179 -1.27 10.59 -1.98
C VAL A 179 -2.06 11.86 -2.25
N LYS A 180 -1.62 12.99 -1.71
CA LYS A 180 -2.24 14.30 -1.91
C LYS A 180 -2.21 14.77 -3.36
N ALA A 181 -1.11 14.48 -4.06
CA ALA A 181 -0.93 14.85 -5.46
C ALA A 181 -1.55 13.84 -6.44
N ALA A 182 -1.95 12.65 -5.98
CA ALA A 182 -2.50 11.63 -6.84
C ALA A 182 -3.86 12.05 -7.40
N THR A 183 -4.05 11.82 -8.71
CA THR A 183 -5.33 12.13 -9.37
C THR A 183 -6.19 10.89 -9.39
N LEU A 184 -7.33 10.93 -8.70
CA LEU A 184 -8.31 9.85 -8.73
C LEU A 184 -8.76 9.57 -10.16
N LYS A 185 -8.65 8.30 -10.56
CA LYS A 185 -9.18 7.77 -11.81
C LYS A 185 -10.22 6.72 -11.43
N ALA A 186 -11.42 7.21 -11.18
CA ALA A 186 -12.60 6.38 -11.05
C ALA A 186 -13.53 6.78 -12.18
N ASP A 187 -13.73 5.86 -13.14
CA ASP A 187 -14.65 6.09 -14.25
C ASP A 187 -16.11 5.91 -13.78
N PHE A 188 -16.52 6.73 -12.81
CA PHE A 188 -17.83 6.66 -12.15
C PHE A 188 -18.57 8.00 -12.16
N PHE A 189 -18.00 9.06 -12.73
CA PHE A 189 -18.62 10.39 -12.78
C PHE A 189 -19.50 10.65 -14.03
N GLY A 190 -19.92 9.60 -14.74
CA GLY A 190 -20.94 9.74 -15.80
C GLY A 190 -21.27 8.46 -16.54
N ASN A 191 -22.45 7.90 -16.20
CA ASN A 191 -23.26 6.93 -16.97
C ASN A 191 -22.67 5.54 -17.26
N ASP A 192 -23.40 4.54 -16.77
CA ASP A 192 -23.30 3.09 -17.02
C ASP A 192 -22.04 2.36 -16.53
N ILE A 193 -22.26 1.52 -15.52
CA ILE A 193 -21.33 0.47 -15.09
C ILE A 193 -21.30 -0.57 -16.22
N GLN A 194 -20.35 -0.44 -17.14
CA GLN A 194 -19.96 -1.53 -18.04
C GLN A 194 -18.72 -2.22 -17.47
N ASP A 195 -18.60 -3.52 -17.75
CA ASP A 195 -17.39 -4.30 -17.45
C ASP A 195 -16.14 -3.55 -17.94
N GLY A 196 -15.27 -3.11 -17.03
CA GLY A 196 -14.07 -2.32 -17.38
C GLY A 196 -13.71 -1.17 -16.43
N ASN A 197 -14.54 -0.87 -15.43
CA ASN A 197 -14.25 0.23 -14.49
C ASN A 197 -12.97 -0.04 -13.68
N VAL A 198 -12.01 0.86 -13.81
CA VAL A 198 -10.76 0.82 -13.03
C VAL A 198 -10.92 1.68 -11.78
N TRP A 199 -10.56 1.12 -10.63
CA TRP A 199 -10.53 1.86 -9.37
C TRP A 199 -9.07 2.11 -8.95
N CYS A 200 -8.54 3.25 -9.39
CA CYS A 200 -7.13 3.60 -9.21
C CYS A 200 -6.92 5.11 -9.00
N ALA A 201 -5.68 5.49 -8.71
CA ALA A 201 -5.23 6.87 -8.80
C ALA A 201 -3.94 6.95 -9.62
N PHE A 202 -3.80 8.02 -10.39
CA PHE A 202 -2.56 8.32 -11.09
C PHE A 202 -1.55 8.92 -10.13
N THR A 203 -0.48 8.18 -9.85
CA THR A 203 0.56 8.54 -8.86
C THR A 203 1.90 8.87 -9.53
N ASN A 204 1.98 8.83 -10.87
CA ASN A 204 3.24 8.88 -11.62
C ASN A 204 4.21 7.75 -11.22
N PHE A 205 3.68 6.58 -10.83
CA PHE A 205 4.49 5.46 -10.41
C PHE A 205 4.71 4.45 -11.55
N TRP A 206 5.90 4.49 -12.15
CA TRP A 206 6.23 3.77 -13.40
C TRP A 206 7.02 2.48 -13.17
N VAL A 207 6.46 1.53 -12.42
CA VAL A 207 7.08 0.22 -12.18
C VAL A 207 6.67 -0.84 -13.20
N ASP A 208 7.52 -1.85 -13.38
CA ASP A 208 7.21 -3.03 -14.18
C ASP A 208 6.05 -3.82 -13.56
N HIS A 209 4.98 -3.99 -14.32
CA HIS A 209 3.78 -4.70 -13.92
C HIS A 209 3.85 -6.21 -14.18
N LYS A 210 4.97 -6.77 -14.66
CA LYS A 210 5.07 -8.21 -14.96
C LYS A 210 4.74 -9.14 -13.77
N GLU A 211 5.30 -8.88 -12.59
CA GLU A 211 4.97 -9.65 -11.38
C GLU A 211 3.51 -9.42 -10.94
N PRO A 212 3.01 -8.17 -10.84
CA PRO A 212 1.59 -7.89 -10.62
C PRO A 212 0.61 -8.63 -11.56
N LEU A 213 0.87 -8.60 -12.87
CA LEU A 213 0.03 -9.27 -13.88
C LEU A 213 0.04 -10.79 -13.72
N GLY A 214 1.18 -11.38 -13.32
CA GLY A 214 1.25 -12.80 -12.99
C GLY A 214 0.34 -13.20 -11.83
N VAL A 215 0.18 -12.32 -10.83
CA VAL A 215 -0.76 -12.55 -9.73
C VAL A 215 -2.22 -12.48 -10.20
N LEU A 216 -2.57 -11.48 -11.01
CA LEU A 216 -3.94 -11.37 -11.58
C LEU A 216 -4.28 -12.59 -12.43
N LYS A 217 -3.36 -13.04 -13.27
CA LYS A 217 -3.54 -14.25 -14.09
C LYS A 217 -3.84 -15.47 -13.21
N ASN A 218 -3.09 -15.65 -12.13
CA ASN A 218 -3.31 -16.77 -11.21
C ASN A 218 -4.65 -16.68 -10.46
N LEU A 219 -5.13 -15.47 -10.11
CA LEU A 219 -6.47 -15.29 -9.53
C LEU A 219 -7.55 -15.76 -10.51
N ASN A 220 -7.46 -15.31 -11.76
CA ASN A 220 -8.41 -15.69 -12.81
C ASN A 220 -8.41 -17.21 -13.08
N GLU A 221 -7.23 -17.83 -13.16
CA GLU A 221 -7.08 -19.29 -13.32
C GLU A 221 -7.71 -20.08 -12.16
N ASN A 222 -7.77 -19.50 -10.96
CA ASN A 222 -8.41 -20.08 -9.78
C ASN A 222 -9.89 -19.67 -9.62
N GLY A 223 -10.49 -19.01 -10.62
CA GLY A 223 -11.89 -18.57 -10.61
C GLY A 223 -12.17 -17.39 -9.67
N ILE A 224 -11.14 -16.64 -9.25
CA ILE A 224 -11.29 -15.46 -8.39
C ILE A 224 -11.35 -14.21 -9.27
N HIS A 225 -12.50 -13.53 -9.25
CA HIS A 225 -12.71 -12.29 -9.99
C HIS A 225 -11.95 -11.11 -9.36
N TRP A 226 -11.31 -10.28 -10.20
CA TRP A 226 -10.62 -9.07 -9.78
C TRP A 226 -11.51 -7.83 -10.01
N PRO A 227 -12.01 -7.18 -8.94
CA PRO A 227 -13.04 -6.14 -9.06
C PRO A 227 -12.52 -4.74 -9.39
N LEU A 228 -11.20 -4.54 -9.48
CA LEU A 228 -10.59 -3.19 -9.62
C LEU A 228 -10.22 -2.82 -11.05
N GLY A 229 -10.54 -3.68 -12.03
CA GLY A 229 -10.21 -3.49 -13.43
C GLY A 229 -8.72 -3.63 -13.75
N GLU A 230 -8.38 -3.40 -15.01
CA GLU A 230 -6.99 -3.39 -15.49
C GLU A 230 -6.30 -2.08 -15.09
N LEU A 231 -5.08 -2.15 -14.55
CA LEU A 231 -4.37 -0.97 -14.08
C LEU A 231 -3.68 -0.22 -15.24
N PRO A 232 -4.03 1.04 -15.52
CA PRO A 232 -3.32 1.85 -16.51
C PRO A 232 -1.91 2.19 -16.03
N ASP A 233 -1.00 2.38 -16.96
CA ASP A 233 0.37 2.79 -16.65
C ASP A 233 0.42 4.09 -15.82
N GLY A 234 1.38 4.14 -14.89
CA GLY A 234 1.56 5.26 -13.97
C GLY A 234 0.47 5.38 -12.90
N CYS A 235 -0.48 4.45 -12.84
CA CYS A 235 -1.53 4.39 -11.82
C CYS A 235 -1.25 3.30 -10.79
N GLU A 236 -1.89 3.43 -9.64
CA GLU A 236 -1.92 2.43 -8.58
C GLU A 236 -3.36 2.16 -8.17
N TYR A 237 -3.69 0.90 -7.88
CA TYR A 237 -5.01 0.56 -7.35
C TYR A 237 -5.21 1.27 -6.02
N LEU A 238 -6.41 1.82 -5.82
CA LEU A 238 -6.78 2.49 -4.58
C LEU A 238 -7.65 1.55 -3.76
N VAL A 239 -7.38 1.40 -2.46
CA VAL A 239 -8.36 0.81 -1.55
C VAL A 239 -8.48 1.71 -0.34
N ILE A 240 -9.72 2.01 0.05
CA ILE A 240 -10.05 2.63 1.33
C ILE A 240 -11.12 1.77 1.99
N VAL A 241 -10.75 1.12 3.08
CA VAL A 241 -11.62 0.22 3.84
C VAL A 241 -12.16 0.94 5.05
N GLU A 242 -13.46 0.79 5.27
CA GLU A 242 -14.14 1.23 6.49
C GLU A 242 -13.66 0.43 7.70
N GLY A 243 -13.15 1.14 8.70
CA GLY A 243 -12.82 0.56 10.00
C GLY A 243 -14.09 0.23 10.77
N THR A 244 -14.08 -0.91 11.46
CA THR A 244 -15.14 -1.30 12.38
C THR A 244 -15.13 -0.35 13.57
N THR A 245 -16.08 0.59 13.63
CA THR A 245 -16.37 1.34 14.85
C THR A 245 -16.87 0.32 15.87
N GLY A 246 -16.16 0.16 16.98
CA GLY A 246 -16.66 -0.64 18.09
C GLY A 246 -17.86 0.07 18.72
N GLN A 247 -19.05 -0.12 18.16
CA GLN A 247 -20.36 0.13 18.75
C GLN A 247 -21.43 -0.56 17.89
N ASP A 248 -21.72 -1.80 18.26
CA ASP A 248 -23.06 -2.40 18.27
C ASP A 248 -23.06 -3.39 19.45
N HIS A 249 -22.88 -2.84 20.66
CA HIS A 249 -23.48 -3.46 21.83
C HIS A 249 -24.83 -2.80 21.98
N GLY A 250 -25.82 -3.41 21.32
CA GLY A 250 -27.22 -3.12 21.61
C GLY A 250 -27.50 -3.47 23.06
N ASP A 251 -28.07 -2.51 23.77
CA ASP A 251 -29.00 -2.77 24.86
C ASP A 251 -30.43 -2.73 24.28
#